data_AF-A0A9W9N8W8-F1
#
_entry.id   AF-A0A9W9N8W8-F1
#
_cell.length_a   1.000
_cell.length_b   1.000
_cell.length_c   1.000
_cell.angle_alpha   90.00
_cell.angle_beta   90.00
_cell.angle_gamma   90.00
#
_symmetry.space_group_name_H-M   'P 1'
#
loop_
_entity.id
_entity.type
_entity.pdbx_description
1 polymer ?
#
loop_
_entity_poly.entity_id
_entity_poly.type
_entity_poly.pdbx_seq_one_letter_code
_entity_poly.pdbx_strand_id
1 'polypeptide(L)'
;MTRFMVLPRFSSVLDRAINEADVRFKSACKVALLFKERFWEKGEPQIFGGYSKPSSDLVGALYYPVYGLNKSRPGLIMHCRGGDWSDRFARELYTGDYERLCWLQDQHTASSWCRPDIEQHKLYIPAYHNTEHNTIFIGEHTAPTHAWLSSSLHSSVRGSI
;
A
#
# COMPACT_ATOMS: atom_id res chain seq x y z
N MET A 1 -15.95 13.74 -14.65
CA MET A 1 -17.19 13.54 -13.86
C MET A 1 -17.27 12.06 -13.52
N THR A 2 -16.88 11.67 -12.31
CA THR A 2 -17.04 10.30 -11.82
C THR A 2 -18.52 10.07 -11.54
N ARG A 3 -19.15 9.18 -12.32
CA ARG A 3 -20.53 8.76 -12.09
C ARG A 3 -20.55 7.90 -10.83
N PHE A 4 -21.05 8.44 -9.73
CA PHE A 4 -21.28 7.66 -8.53
C PHE A 4 -22.27 6.54 -8.85
N MET A 5 -21.90 5.31 -8.48
CA MET A 5 -22.77 4.15 -8.62
C MET A 5 -23.93 4.32 -7.63
N VAL A 6 -25.18 4.30 -8.11
CA VAL A 6 -26.34 4.29 -7.22
C VAL A 6 -26.52 2.87 -6.73
N LEU A 7 -26.16 2.62 -5.48
CA LEU A 7 -26.32 1.33 -4.83
C LEU A 7 -27.70 1.19 -4.19
N PRO A 8 -28.26 -0.03 -4.08
CA PRO A 8 -29.44 -0.27 -3.26
C PRO A 8 -29.14 0.01 -1.79
N ARG A 9 -30.18 0.20 -0.99
CA ARG A 9 -30.03 0.41 0.45
C ARG A 9 -29.73 -0.92 1.14
N PHE A 10 -28.54 -1.07 1.72
CA PHE A 10 -28.17 -2.26 2.47
C PHE A 10 -28.59 -2.15 3.95
N SER A 11 -28.36 -3.21 4.73
CA SER A 11 -28.49 -3.18 6.19
C SER A 11 -27.60 -2.09 6.79
N SER A 12 -28.00 -1.55 7.94
CA SER A 12 -27.26 -0.44 8.57
C SER A 12 -25.81 -0.76 8.88
N VAL A 13 -25.47 -2.04 9.07
CA VAL A 13 -24.10 -2.48 9.31
C VAL A 13 -23.31 -2.54 8.00
N LEU A 14 -23.89 -3.12 6.95
CA LEU A 14 -23.24 -3.23 5.64
C LEU A 14 -23.09 -1.86 4.96
N ASP A 15 -24.09 -0.98 5.04
CA ASP A 15 -24.01 0.40 4.53
C ASP A 15 -22.85 1.17 5.16
N ARG A 16 -22.60 0.99 6.47
CA ARG A 16 -21.45 1.59 7.17
C ARG A 16 -20.14 0.92 6.78
N ALA A 17 -20.15 -0.40 6.60
CA ALA A 17 -18.96 -1.15 6.21
C ALA A 17 -18.46 -0.73 4.80
N ILE A 18 -19.35 -0.42 3.87
CA ILE A 18 -18.97 0.00 2.51
C ILE A 18 -18.74 1.52 2.37
N ASN A 19 -18.91 2.28 3.46
CA ASN A 19 -18.75 3.72 3.46
C ASN A 19 -17.36 4.14 3.96
N GLU A 20 -16.65 4.95 3.17
CA GLU A 20 -15.33 5.48 3.52
C GLU A 20 -15.32 6.27 4.85
N ALA A 21 -16.43 6.90 5.22
CA ALA A 21 -16.54 7.63 6.48
C ALA A 21 -16.46 6.72 7.72
N ASP A 22 -16.84 5.45 7.57
CA ASP A 22 -17.00 4.50 8.69
C ASP A 22 -15.94 3.39 8.68
N VAL A 23 -15.32 3.06 7.54
CA VAL A 23 -14.19 2.11 7.47
C VAL A 23 -12.88 2.85 7.22
N ARG A 24 -11.92 2.63 8.13
CA ARG A 24 -10.62 3.28 8.05
C ARG A 24 -9.73 2.62 7.03
N PHE A 25 -9.34 3.37 6.00
CA PHE A 25 -8.25 2.99 5.12
C PHE A 25 -6.96 3.73 5.48
N LYS A 26 -5.82 3.09 5.22
CA LYS A 26 -4.50 3.70 5.37
C LYS A 26 -3.99 4.21 4.03
N SER A 27 -3.23 5.29 4.10
CA SER A 27 -2.44 5.81 3.00
C SER A 27 -1.05 5.17 2.99
N ALA A 28 -0.52 4.98 1.80
CA ALA A 28 0.89 4.71 1.61
C ALA A 28 1.42 5.41 0.37
N CYS A 29 2.71 5.73 0.42
CA CYS A 29 3.45 6.32 -0.68
C CYS A 29 4.77 5.57 -0.83
N LYS A 30 5.17 5.33 -2.08
CA LYS A 30 6.47 4.76 -2.42
C LYS A 30 7.13 5.65 -3.45
N VAL A 31 8.43 5.85 -3.30
CA VAL A 31 9.26 6.58 -4.24
C VAL A 31 10.38 5.64 -4.67
N ALA A 32 10.54 5.42 -5.96
CA ALA A 32 11.68 4.73 -6.53
C ALA A 32 12.68 5.80 -6.99
N LEU A 33 13.92 5.68 -6.53
CA LEU A 33 15.03 6.56 -6.92
C LEU A 33 16.02 5.77 -7.76
N LEU A 34 16.44 6.34 -8.88
CA LEU A 34 17.49 5.76 -9.71
C LEU A 34 18.84 6.40 -9.38
N PHE A 35 19.80 5.57 -9.02
CA PHE A 35 21.18 5.95 -8.78
C PHE A 35 22.07 5.54 -9.95
N LYS A 36 23.27 6.13 -10.04
CA LYS A 36 24.31 5.76 -11.01
C LYS A 36 24.98 4.42 -10.68
N GLU A 37 25.01 4.06 -9.39
CA GLU A 37 25.54 2.80 -8.92
C GLU A 37 24.86 2.31 -7.64
N ARG A 38 25.00 1.00 -7.36
CA ARG A 38 24.47 0.34 -6.16
C ARG A 38 25.45 0.54 -5.01
N PHE A 39 25.61 1.79 -4.57
CA PHE A 39 26.59 2.16 -3.54
C PHE A 39 26.42 1.36 -2.24
N TRP A 40 25.19 0.96 -1.92
CA TRP A 40 24.86 0.14 -0.74
C TRP A 40 25.43 -1.28 -0.79
N GLU A 41 25.70 -1.85 -1.98
CA GLU A 41 26.36 -3.16 -2.11
C GLU A 41 27.89 -3.06 -1.98
N LYS A 42 28.46 -1.89 -2.26
CA LYS A 42 29.91 -1.63 -2.22
C LYS A 42 30.40 -1.02 -0.92
N GLY A 43 29.48 -0.49 -0.11
CA GLY A 43 29.79 0.15 1.16
C GLY A 43 30.16 -0.86 2.26
N GLU A 44 30.63 -0.33 3.38
CA GLU A 44 30.91 -1.09 4.61
C GLU A 44 29.95 -0.63 5.71
N PRO A 45 29.02 -1.50 6.19
CA PRO A 45 28.80 -2.89 5.78
C PRO A 45 28.09 -3.00 4.42
N GLN A 46 28.35 -4.11 3.71
CA GLN A 46 27.68 -4.42 2.45
C GLN A 46 26.22 -4.79 2.68
N ILE A 47 25.30 -4.17 1.93
CA ILE A 47 23.86 -4.36 2.09
C ILE A 47 23.28 -5.12 0.90
N PHE A 48 22.82 -6.35 1.15
CA PHE A 48 22.14 -7.20 0.17
C PHE A 48 20.67 -7.39 0.56
N GLY A 49 19.83 -6.44 0.16
CA GLY A 49 18.41 -6.45 0.48
C GLY A 49 18.08 -5.94 1.88
N GLY A 50 16.87 -6.20 2.35
CA GLY A 50 16.38 -5.71 3.64
C GLY A 50 15.98 -4.23 3.60
N TYR A 51 16.02 -3.58 4.76
CA TYR A 51 15.67 -2.17 4.88
C TYR A 51 16.53 -1.44 5.91
N SER A 52 16.67 -0.14 5.73
CA SER A 52 17.22 0.78 6.74
C SER A 52 16.15 1.80 7.12
N LYS A 53 16.10 2.19 8.39
CA LYS A 53 15.22 3.27 8.86
C LYS A 53 16.07 4.42 9.40
N PRO A 54 16.25 5.49 8.62
CA PRO A 54 16.90 6.72 9.10
C PRO A 54 16.15 7.32 10.29
N SER A 55 16.85 8.13 11.09
CA SER A 55 16.26 8.87 12.22
C SER A 55 15.22 9.92 11.79
N SER A 56 15.30 10.39 10.55
CA SER A 56 14.33 11.33 9.98
C SER A 56 13.06 10.62 9.55
N ASP A 57 11.95 10.94 10.23
CA ASP A 57 10.62 10.36 9.94
C ASP A 57 10.09 10.69 8.54
N LEU A 58 10.57 11.78 7.94
CA LEU A 58 10.17 12.23 6.60
C LEU A 58 10.62 11.26 5.49
N VAL A 59 11.78 10.62 5.70
CA VAL A 59 12.36 9.64 4.77
C VAL A 59 11.64 8.30 4.85
N GLY A 60 11.07 7.99 6.01
CA GLY A 60 10.49 6.69 6.31
C GLY A 60 11.53 5.57 6.23
N ALA A 61 11.24 4.50 5.49
CA ALA A 61 12.12 3.33 5.39
C ALA A 61 12.71 3.19 3.98
N LEU A 62 14.01 2.92 3.90
CA LEU A 62 14.75 2.62 2.68
C LEU A 62 14.75 1.11 2.46
N TYR A 63 14.27 0.66 1.30
CA TYR A 63 14.22 -0.73 0.92
C TYR A 63 15.21 -1.00 -0.20
N TYR A 64 16.13 -1.93 0.06
CA TYR A 64 17.12 -2.36 -0.91
C TYR A 64 16.54 -3.54 -1.71
N PRO A 65 16.63 -3.52 -3.05
CA PRO A 65 16.11 -4.62 -3.86
C PRO A 65 16.84 -5.92 -3.54
N VAL A 66 16.08 -6.99 -3.31
CA VAL A 66 16.59 -8.35 -3.17
C VAL A 66 16.85 -9.02 -4.53
N TYR A 67 16.51 -8.35 -5.62
CA TYR A 67 16.69 -8.81 -6.99
C TYR A 67 17.76 -8.00 -7.72
N GLY A 68 18.37 -8.60 -8.74
CA GLY A 68 19.39 -7.93 -9.54
C GLY A 68 20.65 -7.56 -8.75
N LEU A 69 20.98 -8.36 -7.73
CA LEU A 69 22.23 -8.22 -6.97
C LEU A 69 23.43 -8.30 -7.93
N ASN A 70 24.45 -7.48 -7.67
CA ASN A 70 25.66 -7.37 -8.51
C ASN A 70 25.38 -6.91 -9.97
N LYS A 71 24.18 -6.39 -10.28
CA LYS A 71 23.88 -5.81 -11.60
C LYS A 71 24.07 -4.29 -11.60
N SER A 72 24.28 -3.73 -12.79
CA SER A 72 24.49 -2.29 -13.00
C SER A 72 23.23 -1.43 -12.85
N ARG A 73 22.03 -2.00 -12.69
CA ARG A 73 20.76 -1.24 -12.55
C ARG A 73 20.54 -0.83 -11.07
N PRO A 74 20.68 0.46 -10.71
CA PRO A 74 20.70 0.88 -9.31
C PRO A 74 19.39 1.57 -8.92
N GLY A 75 18.31 0.79 -8.80
CA GLY A 75 17.05 1.29 -8.25
C GLY A 75 17.01 1.11 -6.74
N LEU A 76 16.61 2.13 -5.98
CA LEU A 76 16.27 2.03 -4.56
C LEU A 76 14.79 2.36 -4.38
N ILE A 77 14.08 1.61 -3.54
CA ILE A 77 12.68 1.92 -3.21
C ILE A 77 12.65 2.53 -1.81
N MET A 78 11.98 3.66 -1.65
CA MET A 78 11.79 4.34 -0.38
C MET A 78 10.31 4.38 -0.04
N HIS A 79 9.98 4.07 1.20
CA HIS A 79 8.67 4.37 1.78
C HIS A 79 8.69 5.83 2.26
N CYS A 80 8.28 6.73 1.37
CA CYS A 80 8.28 8.16 1.66
C CYS A 80 7.05 8.54 2.49
N ARG A 81 7.25 9.23 3.62
CA ARG A 81 6.16 9.85 4.40
C ARG A 81 6.04 11.36 4.15
N GLY A 82 6.62 11.83 3.04
CA GLY A 82 6.74 13.24 2.67
C GLY A 82 8.06 13.80 3.19
N GLY A 83 9.03 14.06 2.30
CA GLY A 83 10.35 14.55 2.67
C GLY A 83 11.32 14.68 1.49
N ASP A 84 12.11 15.75 1.50
CA ASP A 84 13.08 16.14 0.48
C ASP A 84 14.50 15.61 0.80
N TRP A 85 14.68 14.27 0.79
CA TRP A 85 15.93 13.63 1.21
C TRP A 85 16.89 13.28 0.06
N SER A 86 16.40 13.23 -1.18
CA SER A 86 17.28 13.13 -2.36
C SER A 86 18.34 14.21 -2.39
N ASP A 87 18.11 15.32 -1.68
CA ASP A 87 18.93 16.51 -1.76
C ASP A 87 20.17 16.55 -0.85
N ARG A 88 20.28 15.72 0.20
CA ARG A 88 21.40 15.86 1.17
C ARG A 88 22.45 14.76 1.18
N PHE A 89 22.09 13.51 0.92
CA PHE A 89 23.04 12.38 1.00
C PHE A 89 23.38 11.75 -0.34
N ALA A 90 22.66 12.12 -1.41
CA ALA A 90 22.65 11.34 -2.62
C ALA A 90 22.78 12.19 -3.90
N ARG A 91 22.93 13.52 -3.82
CA ARG A 91 22.98 14.41 -5.00
C ARG A 91 24.01 14.00 -6.05
N GLU A 92 25.14 13.44 -5.64
CA GLU A 92 26.21 13.06 -6.58
C GLU A 92 25.88 11.79 -7.38
N LEU A 93 25.29 10.80 -6.69
CA LEU A 93 24.96 9.49 -7.26
C LEU A 93 23.54 9.43 -7.82
N TYR A 94 22.67 10.34 -7.40
CA TYR A 94 21.30 10.44 -7.88
C TYR A 94 21.32 10.92 -9.32
N THR A 95 20.59 10.20 -10.18
CA THR A 95 20.55 10.49 -11.61
C THR A 95 19.65 11.68 -11.95
N GLY A 96 18.74 12.05 -11.04
CA GLY A 96 17.64 12.96 -11.33
C GLY A 96 16.32 12.23 -11.61
N ASP A 97 16.39 10.94 -11.94
CA ASP A 97 15.22 10.13 -12.27
C ASP A 97 14.59 9.52 -11.02
N TYR A 98 13.30 9.79 -10.83
CA TYR A 98 12.48 9.18 -9.80
C TYR A 98 11.08 8.88 -10.30
N GLU A 99 10.44 7.91 -9.65
CA GLU A 99 9.02 7.64 -9.80
C GLU A 99 8.35 7.62 -8.44
N ARG A 100 7.15 8.19 -8.33
CA ARG A 100 6.39 8.26 -7.08
C ARG A 100 4.98 7.77 -7.29
N LEU A 101 4.56 6.81 -6.46
CA LEU A 101 3.19 6.36 -6.39
C LEU A 101 2.64 6.60 -4.99
N CYS A 102 1.55 7.35 -4.91
CA CYS A 102 0.80 7.57 -3.67
C CYS A 102 -0.63 7.10 -3.85
N TRP A 103 -1.02 6.10 -3.07
CA TRP A 103 -2.29 5.41 -3.23
C TRP A 103 -3.51 6.30 -2.97
N LEU A 104 -3.40 7.32 -2.10
CA LEU A 104 -4.47 8.31 -1.93
C LEU A 104 -4.72 9.19 -3.16
N GLN A 105 -3.71 9.37 -4.01
CA GLN A 105 -3.79 10.21 -5.20
C GLN A 105 -4.20 9.39 -6.43
N ASP A 106 -4.25 8.07 -6.31
CA ASP A 106 -4.69 7.18 -7.37
C ASP A 106 -6.23 7.18 -7.42
N GLN A 107 -6.79 7.57 -8.56
CA GLN A 107 -8.24 7.73 -8.74
C GLN A 107 -9.02 6.43 -8.51
N HIS A 108 -8.40 5.27 -8.78
CA HIS A 108 -9.10 3.98 -8.78
C HIS A 108 -8.98 3.23 -7.46
N THR A 109 -7.91 3.49 -6.69
CA THR A 109 -7.69 2.84 -5.41
C THR A 109 -8.08 3.75 -4.24
N ALA A 110 -7.86 5.07 -4.37
CA ALA A 110 -8.15 6.14 -3.39
C ALA A 110 -7.56 5.94 -1.98
N SER A 111 -6.91 4.81 -1.72
CA SER A 111 -6.30 4.42 -0.45
C SER A 111 -5.37 3.22 -0.67
N SER A 112 -4.57 2.84 0.33
CA SER A 112 -3.60 1.74 0.18
C SER A 112 -4.10 0.39 0.68
N TRP A 113 -4.70 0.33 1.87
CA TRP A 113 -5.25 -0.90 2.44
C TRP A 113 -6.25 -0.59 3.56
N CYS A 114 -7.13 -1.56 3.85
CA CYS A 114 -8.13 -1.43 4.92
C CYS A 114 -7.50 -1.70 6.29
N ARG A 115 -7.85 -0.89 7.30
CA ARG A 115 -7.39 -1.06 8.68
C ARG A 115 -8.51 -0.74 9.67
N PRO A 116 -9.51 -1.63 9.79
CA PRO A 116 -10.56 -1.48 10.77
C PRO A 116 -9.97 -1.62 12.18
N ASP A 117 -10.63 -1.00 13.16
CA ASP A 117 -10.37 -1.34 14.56
C ASP A 117 -11.00 -2.69 14.94
N ILE A 118 -10.80 -3.12 16.19
CA ILE A 118 -11.23 -4.45 16.67
C ILE A 118 -12.75 -4.59 16.61
N GLU A 119 -13.51 -3.54 16.93
CA GLU A 119 -14.97 -3.60 16.98
C GLU A 119 -15.57 -3.49 15.58
N GLN A 120 -14.99 -2.65 14.72
CA GLN A 120 -15.29 -2.60 13.30
C GLN A 120 -15.06 -3.95 12.63
N HIS A 121 -13.94 -4.63 12.94
CA HIS A 121 -13.63 -5.94 12.36
C HIS A 121 -14.68 -6.99 12.76
N LYS A 122 -15.04 -7.06 14.05
CA LYS A 122 -16.07 -7.97 14.56
C LYS A 122 -17.44 -7.74 13.91
N LEU A 123 -17.81 -6.49 13.64
CA LEU A 123 -19.11 -6.14 13.08
C LEU A 123 -19.16 -6.26 11.55
N TYR A 124 -18.12 -5.78 10.86
CA TYR A 124 -18.16 -5.61 9.41
C TYR A 124 -17.79 -6.89 8.66
N ILE A 125 -16.88 -7.72 9.19
CA ILE A 125 -16.51 -8.97 8.52
C ILE A 125 -17.72 -9.89 8.30
N PRO A 126 -18.55 -10.19 9.32
CA PRO A 126 -19.77 -10.98 9.11
C PRO A 126 -20.76 -10.29 8.17
N ALA A 127 -20.86 -8.96 8.21
CA ALA A 127 -21.76 -8.21 7.34
C ALA A 127 -21.38 -8.35 5.85
N TYR A 128 -20.09 -8.31 5.51
CA TYR A 128 -19.63 -8.54 4.14
C TYR A 128 -19.91 -9.96 3.62
N HIS A 129 -20.06 -10.94 4.52
CA HIS A 129 -20.28 -12.35 4.16
C HIS A 129 -21.76 -12.66 3.95
N ASN A 130 -22.65 -11.79 4.42
CA ASN A 130 -24.07 -11.89 4.17
C ASN A 130 -24.41 -11.31 2.79
N THR A 131 -25.04 -12.12 1.94
CA THR A 131 -25.50 -11.66 0.63
C THR A 131 -26.78 -10.85 0.78
N GLU A 132 -26.74 -9.60 0.36
CA GLU A 132 -27.88 -8.69 0.31
C GLU A 132 -28.09 -8.24 -1.13
N HIS A 133 -29.34 -8.21 -1.61
CA HIS A 133 -29.67 -7.78 -2.97
C HIS A 133 -28.88 -8.51 -4.06
N ASN A 134 -28.64 -9.82 -3.88
CA ASN A 134 -27.82 -10.65 -4.77
C ASN A 134 -26.42 -10.06 -5.07
N THR A 135 -25.88 -9.28 -4.12
CA THR A 135 -24.59 -8.60 -4.24
C THR A 135 -23.59 -9.24 -3.28
N ILE A 136 -22.39 -9.55 -3.79
CA ILE A 136 -21.29 -10.11 -3.01
C ILE A 136 -20.11 -9.12 -3.06
N PHE A 137 -19.63 -8.71 -1.89
CA PHE A 137 -18.46 -7.84 -1.77
C PHE A 137 -17.18 -8.67 -1.71
N ILE A 138 -16.25 -8.38 -2.61
CA ILE A 138 -14.97 -9.07 -2.76
C ILE A 138 -13.82 -8.06 -2.69
N GLY A 139 -12.73 -8.47 -2.05
CA GLY A 139 -11.50 -7.70 -1.91
C GLY A 139 -10.86 -7.88 -0.54
N GLU A 140 -9.63 -7.40 -0.37
CA GLU A 140 -8.88 -7.60 0.88
C GLU A 140 -9.57 -7.06 2.14
N HIS A 141 -10.42 -6.04 2.00
CA HIS A 141 -11.13 -5.41 3.11
C HIS A 141 -12.25 -6.29 3.68
N THR A 142 -12.68 -7.33 2.93
CA THR A 142 -13.71 -8.28 3.35
C THR A 142 -13.15 -9.59 3.91
N ALA A 143 -11.81 -9.70 3.99
CA ALA A 143 -11.10 -10.85 4.53
C ALA A 143 -10.61 -10.57 5.96
N PRO A 144 -10.34 -11.62 6.79
CA PRO A 144 -9.89 -11.43 8.17
C PRO A 144 -8.54 -10.72 8.30
N THR A 145 -7.63 -10.92 7.35
CA THR A 145 -6.35 -10.22 7.27
C THR A 145 -6.43 -9.11 6.22
N HIS A 146 -5.77 -7.98 6.43
CA HIS A 146 -5.77 -6.86 5.47
C HIS A 146 -4.35 -6.51 5.01
N ALA A 147 -4.21 -5.76 3.92
CA ALA A 147 -2.93 -5.39 3.28
C ALA A 147 -2.15 -6.54 2.62
N TRP A 148 -2.79 -7.69 2.36
CA TRP A 148 -2.13 -8.86 1.78
C TRP A 148 -2.87 -9.39 0.56
N LEU A 149 -2.11 -9.84 -0.45
CA LEU A 149 -2.67 -10.48 -1.64
C LEU A 149 -3.45 -11.75 -1.30
N SER A 150 -2.99 -12.52 -0.31
CA SER A 150 -3.68 -13.72 0.19
C SER A 150 -5.09 -13.41 0.67
N SER A 151 -5.32 -12.22 1.22
CA SER A 151 -6.63 -11.76 1.65
C SER A 151 -7.58 -11.53 0.49
N SER A 152 -7.10 -10.87 -0.58
CA SER A 152 -7.88 -10.69 -1.81
C SER A 152 -8.21 -12.03 -2.45
N LEU A 153 -7.26 -12.97 -2.47
CA LEU A 153 -7.50 -14.33 -2.99
C LEU A 153 -8.52 -15.09 -2.14
N HIS A 154 -8.37 -15.07 -0.81
CA HIS A 154 -9.30 -15.72 0.11
C HIS A 154 -10.74 -15.18 -0.07
N SER A 155 -10.89 -13.86 -0.13
CA SER A 155 -12.18 -13.21 -0.38
C SER A 155 -12.75 -13.58 -1.75
N SER A 156 -11.92 -13.62 -2.80
CA SER A 156 -12.36 -13.97 -4.15
C SER A 156 -12.85 -15.40 -4.25
N VAL A 157 -12.14 -16.35 -3.64
CA VAL A 157 -12.57 -17.75 -3.59
C VAL A 157 -13.88 -17.87 -2.82
N ARG A 158 -14.01 -17.22 -1.66
CA ARG A 158 -15.25 -17.22 -0.87
C ARG A 158 -16.43 -16.66 -1.66
N GLY A 159 -16.25 -15.57 -2.40
CA GLY A 159 -17.33 -14.91 -3.13
C GLY A 159 -17.71 -15.57 -4.47
N SER A 160 -16.98 -16.60 -4.91
CA SER A 160 -17.21 -17.26 -6.20
C SER A 160 -17.89 -18.63 -6.08
N ILE A 161 -17.98 -19.19 -4.88
CA ILE A 161 -18.61 -20.49 -4.58
C ILE A 161 -19.92 -20.30 -3.82
#